data_AF-A0A7K3GDT3-F1
#
_entry.id   AF-A0A7K3GDT3-F1
#
_cell.length_a   1.000
_cell.length_b   1.000
_cell.length_c   1.000
_cell.angle_alpha   90.00
_cell.angle_beta   90.00
_cell.angle_gamma   90.00
#
_symmetry.space_group_name_H-M   'P 1'
#
loop_
_entity.id
_entity.type
_entity.pdbx_description
1 polymer ?
#
loop_
_entity_poly.entity_id
_entity_poly.type
_entity_poly.pdbx_seq_one_letter_code
_entity_poly.pdbx_strand_id
1 'polypeptide(L)'
;MHTPLEARCDHCGQTRPLFLYEPDHDFHLTGITCEWCTREKQPLLCTRCWSTEKQREENAPVTAEDQAAANFLVRICETNRRYVEQADADKATCDGIAQATNDTPAGPA
;
A
#
# COMPACT_ATOMS: atom_id res chain seq x y z
N MET A 1 -2.96 -30.07 -23.64
CA MET A 1 -2.47 -30.41 -22.29
C MET A 1 -1.01 -29.99 -22.23
N HIS A 2 -0.69 -28.96 -21.46
CA HIS A 2 0.70 -28.56 -21.25
C HIS A 2 1.32 -29.48 -20.20
N THR A 3 2.38 -30.19 -20.56
CA THR A 3 3.21 -30.93 -19.60
C THR A 3 3.74 -29.92 -18.58
N PRO A 4 3.51 -30.11 -17.27
CA PRO A 4 4.04 -29.20 -16.26
C PRO A 4 5.56 -29.15 -16.38
N LEU A 5 6.15 -27.96 -16.34
CA LEU A 5 7.59 -27.81 -16.21
C LEU A 5 7.98 -28.40 -14.84
N GLU A 6 8.67 -29.53 -14.86
CA GLU A 6 9.30 -30.08 -13.67
C GLU A 6 10.56 -29.27 -13.38
N ALA A 7 10.61 -28.69 -12.19
CA ALA A 7 11.75 -27.90 -11.76
C ALA A 7 12.12 -28.27 -10.33
N ARG A 8 13.40 -28.06 -10.02
CA ARG A 8 13.96 -28.38 -8.72
C ARG A 8 13.65 -27.24 -7.76
N CYS A 9 13.04 -27.56 -6.63
CA CYS A 9 12.80 -26.57 -5.56
C CYS A 9 14.14 -26.08 -5.00
N ASP A 10 14.35 -24.76 -4.97
CA ASP A 10 15.58 -24.15 -4.46
C ASP A 10 15.79 -24.42 -2.96
N HIS A 11 14.71 -24.64 -2.19
CA HIS A 11 14.79 -24.91 -0.76
C HIS A 11 14.98 -26.40 -0.43
N CYS A 12 14.06 -27.26 -0.86
CA CYS A 12 14.08 -28.69 -0.47
C CYS A 12 14.76 -29.62 -1.48
N GLY A 13 15.16 -29.11 -2.66
CA GLY A 13 15.91 -29.84 -3.67
C GLY A 13 15.14 -30.93 -4.42
N GLN A 14 13.84 -31.10 -4.15
CA GLN A 14 13.00 -32.09 -4.83
C GLN A 14 12.55 -31.59 -6.21
N THR A 15 12.56 -32.47 -7.20
CA THR A 15 11.96 -32.23 -8.52
C THR A 15 10.45 -32.40 -8.42
N ARG A 16 9.69 -31.33 -8.70
CA ARG A 16 8.23 -31.34 -8.68
C ARG A 16 7.68 -30.40 -9.75
N PRO A 17 6.40 -30.55 -10.16
CA PRO A 17 5.72 -29.50 -10.92
C PRO A 17 5.76 -28.21 -10.12
N LEU A 18 6.44 -27.18 -10.63
CA LEU A 18 6.38 -25.85 -10.04
C LEU A 18 5.15 -25.15 -10.59
N PHE A 19 4.28 -24.71 -9.70
CA PHE A 19 3.36 -23.63 -10.02
C PHE A 19 4.20 -22.36 -9.93
N LEU A 20 4.58 -21.79 -11.08
CA LEU A 20 5.14 -20.45 -11.15
C LEU A 20 4.04 -19.49 -10.72
N TYR A 21 3.93 -19.28 -9.42
CA TYR A 21 3.14 -18.16 -8.91
C TYR A 21 4.03 -16.94 -9.14
N GLU A 22 3.79 -16.23 -10.24
CA GLU A 22 4.29 -14.86 -10.39
C GLU A 22 3.49 -14.05 -9.38
N PRO A 23 4.10 -13.63 -8.25
CA PRO A 23 3.36 -12.93 -7.23
C PRO A 23 3.22 -11.48 -7.71
N ASP A 24 2.22 -11.23 -8.55
CA ASP A 24 1.78 -9.86 -8.79
C ASP A 24 1.06 -9.39 -7.54
N HIS A 25 1.83 -8.88 -6.58
CA HIS A 25 1.32 -8.50 -5.26
C HIS A 25 0.98 -7.01 -5.17
N ASP A 26 0.83 -6.30 -6.31
CA ASP A 26 0.39 -4.90 -6.47
C ASP A 26 1.13 -3.82 -5.62
N PHE A 27 2.12 -4.21 -4.81
CA PHE A 27 2.85 -3.33 -3.90
C PHE A 27 3.74 -2.31 -4.61
N HIS A 28 4.02 -2.50 -5.90
CA HIS A 28 4.76 -1.54 -6.71
C HIS A 28 4.09 -0.16 -6.80
N LEU A 29 2.77 -0.08 -6.51
CA LEU A 29 2.02 1.18 -6.51
C LEU A 29 2.21 2.03 -5.24
N THR A 30 2.71 1.45 -4.15
CA THR A 30 2.83 2.17 -2.86
C THR A 30 4.23 2.71 -2.58
N GLY A 31 5.22 2.32 -3.40
CA GLY A 31 6.64 2.62 -3.15
C GLY A 31 7.25 1.82 -2.00
N ILE A 32 6.48 0.96 -1.35
CA ILE A 32 6.94 0.05 -0.29
C ILE A 32 7.32 -1.27 -0.95
N THR A 33 8.60 -1.64 -0.86
CA THR A 33 9.09 -2.90 -1.44
C THR A 33 8.91 -4.02 -0.42
N CYS A 34 8.16 -5.06 -0.75
CA CYS A 34 8.03 -6.25 0.10
C CYS A 34 9.33 -7.05 0.14
N GLU A 35 9.52 -7.90 1.16
CA GLU A 35 10.73 -8.72 1.30
C GLU A 35 10.98 -9.69 0.14
N TRP A 36 9.96 -10.00 -0.65
CA TRP A 36 10.12 -10.79 -1.86
C TRP A 36 10.76 -9.95 -2.95
N CYS A 37 10.23 -8.75 -3.21
CA CYS A 37 10.78 -7.83 -4.22
C CYS A 37 12.19 -7.30 -3.91
N THR A 38 12.64 -7.30 -2.64
CA THR A 38 14.01 -6.91 -2.31
C THR A 38 15.05 -7.99 -2.60
N ARG A 39 14.63 -9.23 -2.91
CA ARG A 39 15.56 -10.32 -3.22
C ARG A 39 16.22 -10.10 -4.59
N GLU A 40 17.52 -10.32 -4.66
CA GLU A 40 18.28 -10.29 -5.93
C GLU A 40 17.70 -11.25 -6.97
N LYS A 41 17.15 -12.37 -6.52
CA LYS A 41 16.48 -13.37 -7.37
C LYS A 41 15.31 -14.01 -6.62
N GLN A 42 14.18 -14.15 -7.30
CA GLN A 42 13.04 -14.91 -6.76
C GLN A 42 13.36 -16.41 -6.72
N PRO A 43 13.22 -17.07 -5.55
CA PRO A 43 13.47 -18.51 -5.45
C PRO A 43 12.35 -19.30 -6.12
N LEU A 44 12.72 -20.37 -6.81
CA LEU A 44 11.80 -21.34 -7.36
C LEU A 44 11.39 -22.34 -6.27
N LEU A 45 10.30 -22.05 -5.56
CA LEU A 45 9.84 -22.83 -4.43
C LEU A 45 8.68 -23.76 -4.80
N CYS A 46 8.69 -24.99 -4.29
CA CYS A 46 7.50 -25.84 -4.35
C CYS A 46 6.42 -25.29 -3.41
N THR A 47 5.15 -25.63 -3.66
CA THR A 47 4.00 -25.11 -2.90
C THR A 47 4.18 -25.20 -1.39
N ARG A 48 4.73 -26.30 -0.87
CA ARG A 48 4.94 -26.48 0.58
C ARG A 48 5.99 -25.50 1.15
N CYS A 49 7.12 -25.33 0.44
CA CYS A 49 8.17 -24.42 0.86
C CYS A 49 7.71 -22.97 0.75
N TRP A 50 7.01 -22.63 -0.33
CA TRP A 50 6.40 -21.31 -0.51
C TRP A 50 5.39 -21.00 0.61
N SER A 51 4.44 -21.90 0.91
CA SER A 51 3.47 -21.70 2.00
C SER A 51 4.14 -21.52 3.35
N THR A 52 5.26 -22.21 3.59
CA THR A 52 6.03 -22.07 4.84
C THR A 52 6.70 -20.71 4.94
N GLU A 53 7.33 -20.21 3.86
CA GLU A 53 7.91 -18.86 3.83
C GLU A 53 6.81 -17.80 3.98
N LYS A 54 5.69 -17.95 3.27
CA LYS A 54 4.60 -16.99 3.38
C LYS A 54 4.01 -16.93 4.79
N GLN A 55 3.83 -18.08 5.43
CA GLN A 55 3.38 -18.13 6.81
C GLN A 55 4.39 -17.51 7.77
N ARG A 56 5.70 -17.61 7.51
CA ARG A 56 6.72 -16.94 8.33
C ARG A 56 6.66 -15.42 8.17
N GLU A 57 6.48 -14.93 6.96
CA GLU A 57 6.30 -13.51 6.66
C GLU A 57 5.04 -12.97 7.37
N GLU A 58 3.91 -13.65 7.25
CA GLU A 58 2.65 -13.24 7.90
C GLU A 58 2.71 -13.25 9.43
N ASN A 59 3.54 -14.12 10.01
CA ASN A 59 3.76 -14.20 11.46
C ASN A 59 5.01 -13.41 11.91
N ALA A 60 5.66 -12.66 11.02
CA ALA A 60 6.83 -11.89 11.39
C ALA A 60 6.43 -10.83 12.43
N PRO A 61 7.15 -10.73 13.56
CA PRO A 61 6.85 -9.70 14.54
C PRO A 61 7.12 -8.33 13.93
N VAL A 62 6.17 -7.41 14.10
CA VAL A 62 6.32 -6.01 13.70
C VAL A 62 7.53 -5.42 14.42
N THR A 63 8.49 -4.89 13.65
CA THR A 63 9.68 -4.28 14.24
C THR A 63 9.36 -2.88 14.78
N ALA A 64 10.23 -2.33 15.62
CA ALA A 64 10.08 -0.94 16.07
C ALA A 64 10.13 0.07 14.90
N GLU A 65 10.88 -0.26 13.85
CA GLU A 65 10.98 0.54 12.63
C GLU A 65 9.67 0.49 11.82
N ASP A 66 9.10 -0.70 11.63
CA ASP A 66 7.80 -0.86 10.97
C ASP A 66 6.70 -0.10 11.72
N GLN A 67 6.70 -0.20 13.05
CA GLN A 67 5.74 0.52 13.88
C GLN A 67 5.94 2.04 13.77
N ALA A 68 7.19 2.52 13.72
CA ALA A 68 7.47 3.94 13.54
C ALA A 68 7.00 4.44 12.16
N ALA A 69 7.23 3.67 11.09
CA ALA A 69 6.76 3.99 9.74
C ALA A 69 5.23 4.02 9.67
N ALA A 70 4.54 3.04 10.27
CA ALA A 70 3.08 3.00 10.36
C ALA A 70 2.54 4.23 11.11
N ASN A 71 3.12 4.56 12.26
CA ASN A 71 2.72 5.73 13.05
C ASN A 71 2.93 7.04 12.28
N PHE A 72 4.01 7.14 11.50
CA PHE A 72 4.28 8.30 10.64
C PHE A 72 3.20 8.46 9.57
N LEU A 73 2.80 7.37 8.90
CA LEU A 73 1.72 7.39 7.90
C LEU A 73 0.38 7.80 8.53
N VAL A 74 0.05 7.27 9.71
CA VAL A 74 -1.15 7.67 10.46
C VAL A 74 -1.16 9.18 10.72
N ARG A 75 -0.03 9.73 11.17
CA ARG A 75 0.11 11.17 11.43
C ARG A 75 -0.05 12.02 10.17
N ILE A 76 0.45 11.58 9.02
CA ILE A 76 0.22 12.24 7.73
C ILE A 76 -1.27 12.25 7.41
N CYS A 77 -1.97 11.11 7.51
CA CYS A 77 -3.39 11.03 7.24
C CYS A 77 -4.21 11.96 8.14
N GLU A 78 -3.91 11.99 9.44
CA GLU A 78 -4.55 12.91 10.39
C GLU A 78 -4.29 14.38 10.05
N THR A 79 -3.07 14.70 9.62
CA THR A 79 -2.68 16.06 9.25
C THR A 79 -3.39 16.51 7.98
N ASN A 80 -3.42 15.65 6.95
CA ASN A 80 -4.14 15.90 5.71
C ASN A 80 -5.64 16.10 5.96
N ARG A 81 -6.25 15.29 6.85
CA ARG A 81 -7.65 15.47 7.25
C ARG A 81 -7.91 16.88 7.80
N ARG A 82 -7.05 17.36 8.70
CA ARG A 82 -7.19 18.73 9.27
C ARG A 82 -7.09 19.81 8.19
N TYR A 83 -6.19 19.64 7.22
CA TYR A 83 -6.05 20.61 6.13
C TYR A 83 -7.28 20.64 5.21
N VAL A 84 -7.87 19.48 4.92
CA VAL A 84 -9.12 19.40 4.15
C VAL A 84 -10.25 20.08 4.92
N GLU A 85 -10.42 19.76 6.20
CA GLU A 85 -11.45 20.38 7.05
C GLU A 85 -11.29 21.90 7.14
N GLN A 86 -10.05 22.38 7.23
CA GLN A 86 -9.76 23.81 7.23
C GLN A 86 -10.08 24.45 5.88
N ALA A 87 -9.68 23.83 4.77
CA ALA A 87 -9.98 24.34 3.44
C ALA A 87 -11.49 24.42 3.17
N ASP A 88 -12.26 23.44 3.65
CA ASP A 88 -13.72 23.44 3.54
C ASP A 88 -14.35 24.56 4.37
N ALA A 89 -13.85 24.81 5.58
CA ALA A 89 -14.31 25.91 6.44
C ALA A 89 -13.97 27.29 5.85
N ASP A 90 -12.75 27.45 5.32
CA ASP A 90 -12.31 28.67 4.65
C ASP A 90 -13.15 28.94 3.40
N LYS A 91 -13.42 27.89 2.60
CA LYS A 91 -14.32 27.97 1.45
C LYS A 91 -15.72 28.41 1.85
N ALA A 92 -16.32 27.79 2.86
CA ALA A 92 -17.65 28.15 3.33
C ALA A 92 -17.72 29.62 3.80
N THR A 93 -16.65 30.10 4.45
CA THR A 93 -16.52 31.50 4.88
C THR A 93 -16.47 32.44 3.67
N CYS A 94 -15.61 32.15 2.69
CA CYS A 94 -15.49 32.94 1.47
C CYS A 94 -16.80 32.96 0.66
N ASP A 95 -17.45 31.81 0.51
CA ASP A 95 -18.73 31.70 -0.19
C ASP A 95 -19.82 32.54 0.54
N GLY A 96 -19.84 32.53 1.87
CA GLY A 96 -20.73 33.39 2.66
C GLY A 96 -20.49 34.89 2.47
N ILE A 97 -19.23 35.33 2.41
CA ILE A 97 -18.87 36.74 2.14
C ILE A 97 -19.31 37.13 0.73
N ALA A 98 -19.06 36.27 -0.26
CA ALA A 98 -19.44 36.52 -1.64
C ALA A 98 -20.97 36.66 -1.78
N GLN A 99 -21.72 35.78 -1.12
CA GLN A 99 -23.18 35.84 -1.09
C GLN A 99 -23.67 37.15 -0.45
N ALA A 100 -23.15 37.52 0.73
CA ALA A 100 -23.52 38.78 1.39
C ALA A 100 -23.20 40.02 0.54
N THR A 101 -22.12 39.97 -0.25
CA THR A 101 -21.74 41.05 -1.17
C THR A 101 -22.75 41.17 -2.31
N ASN A 102 -23.20 40.04 -2.88
CA ASN A 102 -24.19 40.02 -3.96
C ASN A 102 -25.60 40.41 -3.49
N ASP A 103 -25.95 40.07 -2.26
CA ASP A 103 -27.25 40.38 -1.65
C ASP A 103 -27.34 41.84 -1.16
N THR A 104 -26.22 42.57 -1.14
CA THR A 104 -26.22 44.00 -0.81
C THR A 104 -26.82 44.76 -1.99
N PRO A 105 -28.01 45.38 -1.85
CA PRO A 105 -28.59 46.17 -2.93
C PRO A 105 -27.64 47.30 -3.29
N ALA A 106 -27.45 47.55 -4.59
CA ALA A 106 -26.68 48.70 -5.07
C ALA A 106 -27.18 49.95 -4.32
N GLY A 107 -26.28 50.54 -3.52
CA GLY A 107 -26.61 51.73 -2.72
C GLY A 107 -27.14 52.85 -3.60
N PRO A 108 -27.97 53.75 -3.06
CA PRO A 108 -28.67 54.75 -3.85
C PRO A 108 -27.66 55.60 -4.64
N ALA A 109 -27.86 55.64 -5.96
CA ALA A 109 -27.18 56.56 -6.88
C ALA A 109 -27.60 58.01 -6.61
#